data_AF-A0A7C7K5V3-F1
#
_entry.id   AF-A0A7C7K5V3-F1
#
_cell.length_a   1.000
_cell.length_b   1.000
_cell.length_c   1.000
_cell.angle_alpha   90.00
_cell.angle_beta   90.00
_cell.angle_gamma   90.00
#
_symmetry.space_group_name_H-M   'P 1'
#
loop_
_entity.id
_entity.type
_entity.pdbx_description
1 polymer ?
#
loop_
_entity_poly.entity_id
_entity_poly.type
_entity_poly.pdbx_seq_one_letter_code
_entity_poly.pdbx_strand_id
1 'polypeptide(L)'
;MEWLLKIVDLAKIPTKFIGSIAVVCAIVLLLPEPALEKVALLQLREDFGQYFGLCLLVSSSILLVELGIRVYRRVRAHYAGRWLRQHIREHLNRLDVSEKAVLREFFLASARTIKLPIEQPAVSSLMNAGVLEQSSTLGSRTTVGSIFSVSLSDETEAHLNPEHVDIDKFVLHTDDGKWYLNEEGQQWVLNNRPSFMRKLQRHLAIMEGRFW
;
A
#
# COMPACT_ATOMS: atom_id res chain seq x y z
N MET A 1 5.01 14.32 -31.36
CA MET A 1 4.76 13.53 -30.13
C MET A 1 3.28 13.28 -29.85
N GLU A 2 2.35 14.14 -30.29
CA GLU A 2 0.92 13.96 -29.99
C GLU A 2 0.24 12.72 -30.61
N TRP A 3 0.72 12.24 -31.76
CA TRP A 3 0.16 11.06 -32.41
C TRP A 3 0.41 9.76 -31.61
N LEU A 4 1.51 9.69 -30.85
CA LEU A 4 1.81 8.56 -29.97
C LEU A 4 0.85 8.52 -28.78
N LEU A 5 0.50 9.68 -28.22
CA LEU A 5 -0.46 9.79 -27.10
C LEU A 5 -1.85 9.32 -27.54
N LYS A 6 -2.27 9.62 -28.77
CA LYS A 6 -3.55 9.14 -29.33
C LYS A 6 -3.58 7.62 -29.51
N ILE A 7 -2.47 7.00 -29.90
CA ILE A 7 -2.37 5.53 -29.97
C ILE A 7 -2.46 4.91 -28.57
N VAL A 8 -1.86 5.56 -27.56
CA VAL A 8 -1.96 5.13 -26.16
C VAL A 8 -3.38 5.28 -25.62
N ASP A 9 -4.12 6.32 -26.02
CA ASP A 9 -5.54 6.46 -25.69
C ASP A 9 -6.42 5.43 -26.41
N LEU A 10 -6.10 5.06 -27.65
CA LEU A 10 -6.79 3.96 -28.33
C LEU A 10 -6.52 2.60 -27.66
N ALA A 11 -5.35 2.44 -27.02
CA ALA A 11 -5.05 1.28 -26.18
C ALA A 11 -5.81 1.26 -24.83
N LYS A 12 -6.62 2.28 -24.50
CA LYS A 12 -7.55 2.24 -23.34
C LYS A 12 -8.86 1.51 -23.63
N ILE A 13 -9.12 1.07 -24.86
CA ILE A 13 -10.26 0.19 -25.18
C ILE A 13 -10.16 -1.08 -24.31
N PRO A 14 -11.28 -1.65 -23.81
CA PRO A 14 -11.23 -2.87 -23.03
C PRO A 14 -10.53 -3.97 -23.82
N THR A 15 -9.31 -4.30 -23.43
CA THR A 15 -8.41 -5.21 -24.16
C THR A 15 -8.98 -6.59 -24.39
N LYS A 16 -9.99 -6.95 -23.60
CA LYS A 16 -10.74 -8.19 -23.72
C LYS A 16 -11.32 -8.35 -25.13
N PHE A 17 -11.82 -7.28 -25.74
CA PHE A 17 -12.40 -7.35 -27.10
C PHE A 17 -11.33 -7.43 -28.20
N ILE A 18 -10.28 -6.61 -28.09
CA ILE A 18 -9.15 -6.62 -29.04
C ILE A 18 -8.43 -7.98 -28.99
N GLY A 19 -8.26 -8.54 -27.79
CA GLY A 19 -7.73 -9.88 -27.59
C GLY A 19 -8.56 -10.95 -28.27
N SER A 20 -9.89 -10.92 -28.14
CA SER A 20 -10.77 -11.86 -28.82
C SER A 20 -10.67 -11.75 -30.35
N ILE A 21 -10.66 -10.53 -30.90
CA ILE A 21 -10.51 -10.31 -32.36
C ILE A 21 -9.15 -10.83 -32.85
N ALA A 22 -8.07 -10.54 -32.12
CA ALA A 22 -6.73 -11.04 -32.45
C ALA A 22 -6.69 -12.57 -32.44
N VAL A 23 -7.32 -13.22 -31.45
CA VAL A 23 -7.40 -14.69 -31.37
C VAL A 23 -8.19 -15.26 -32.53
N VAL A 24 -9.33 -14.68 -32.90
CA VAL A 24 -10.10 -15.13 -34.08
C VAL A 24 -9.28 -14.98 -35.36
N CYS A 25 -8.61 -13.83 -35.56
CA CYS A 25 -7.75 -13.62 -36.72
C CYS A 25 -6.56 -14.58 -36.74
N ALA A 26 -5.96 -14.86 -35.57
CA ALA A 26 -4.87 -15.82 -35.43
C ALA A 26 -5.32 -17.25 -35.77
N ILE A 27 -6.51 -17.67 -35.32
CA ILE A 27 -7.08 -18.98 -35.63
C ILE A 27 -7.31 -19.12 -37.14
N VAL A 28 -7.91 -18.12 -37.80
CA VAL A 28 -8.17 -18.18 -39.25
C VAL A 28 -6.86 -18.24 -40.06
N LEU A 29 -5.80 -17.56 -39.62
CA LEU A 29 -4.54 -17.46 -40.37
C LEU A 29 -3.56 -18.60 -40.08
N LEU A 30 -3.49 -19.10 -38.84
CA LEU A 30 -2.50 -20.08 -38.37
C LEU A 30 -2.99 -21.53 -38.37
N LEU A 31 -4.29 -21.79 -38.55
CA LEU A 31 -4.77 -23.18 -38.64
C LEU A 31 -4.34 -23.86 -39.96
N PRO A 32 -4.07 -25.18 -39.91
CA PRO A 32 -3.77 -25.98 -41.09
C PRO A 32 -5.01 -26.17 -41.97
N GLU A 33 -4.80 -26.21 -43.29
CA GLU A 33 -5.84 -26.35 -44.32
C GLU A 33 -6.90 -27.45 -44.05
N PRO A 34 -6.55 -28.69 -43.65
CA PRO A 34 -7.54 -29.74 -43.37
C PRO A 34 -8.48 -29.43 -42.19
N ALA A 35 -8.12 -28.47 -41.33
CA ALA A 35 -8.99 -27.99 -40.25
C ALA A 35 -9.90 -26.84 -40.73
N LEU A 36 -9.45 -26.00 -41.67
CA LEU A 36 -10.27 -24.92 -42.25
C LEU A 36 -11.38 -25.45 -43.15
N GLU A 37 -11.12 -26.52 -43.90
CA GLU A 37 -12.13 -27.16 -44.76
C GLU A 37 -13.33 -27.65 -43.95
N LYS A 38 -13.10 -28.23 -42.77
CA LYS A 38 -14.17 -28.72 -41.86
C LYS A 38 -15.09 -27.63 -41.33
N VAL A 39 -14.62 -26.38 -41.32
CA VAL A 39 -15.35 -25.22 -40.78
C VAL A 39 -15.80 -24.29 -41.92
N ALA A 40 -15.61 -24.68 -43.19
CA ALA A 40 -15.91 -23.87 -44.37
C ALA A 40 -15.23 -22.49 -44.40
N LEU A 41 -14.06 -22.35 -43.76
CA LEU A 41 -13.31 -21.09 -43.69
C LEU A 41 -12.21 -20.97 -44.76
N LEU A 42 -11.99 -22.01 -45.56
CA LEU A 42 -10.90 -22.07 -46.55
C LEU A 42 -11.03 -20.97 -47.60
N GLN A 43 -12.21 -20.82 -48.21
CA GLN A 43 -12.50 -19.78 -49.22
C GLN A 43 -12.38 -18.37 -48.65
N LEU A 44 -12.79 -18.17 -47.39
CA LEU A 44 -12.72 -16.88 -46.71
C LEU A 44 -11.27 -16.43 -46.45
N ARG A 45 -10.36 -17.39 -46.20
CA ARG A 45 -8.93 -17.14 -46.08
C ARG A 45 -8.28 -16.80 -47.42
N GLU A 46 -8.69 -17.46 -48.50
CA GLU A 46 -8.18 -17.18 -49.85
C GLU A 46 -8.56 -15.77 -50.33
N ASP A 47 -9.81 -15.35 -50.09
CA ASP A 47 -10.30 -14.04 -50.54
C ASP A 47 -9.86 -12.87 -49.64
N PHE A 48 -9.82 -13.08 -48.31
CA PHE A 48 -9.60 -11.99 -47.34
C PHE A 48 -8.35 -12.15 -46.47
N GLY A 49 -7.48 -13.14 -46.74
CA GLY A 49 -6.32 -13.46 -45.91
C GLY A 49 -5.39 -12.27 -45.66
N GLN A 50 -5.23 -11.37 -46.64
CA GLN A 50 -4.43 -10.15 -46.49
C GLN A 50 -5.02 -9.19 -45.43
N TYR A 51 -6.34 -9.01 -45.40
CA TYR A 51 -7.02 -8.16 -44.43
C TYR A 51 -6.96 -8.74 -43.01
N PHE A 52 -7.12 -10.06 -42.88
CA PHE A 52 -6.95 -10.76 -41.60
C PHE A 52 -5.51 -10.66 -41.07
N GLY A 53 -4.51 -10.76 -41.96
CA GLY A 53 -3.10 -10.55 -41.59
C GLY A 53 -2.83 -9.13 -41.08
N LEU A 54 -3.35 -8.11 -41.76
CA LEU A 54 -3.21 -6.72 -41.32
C LEU A 54 -3.92 -6.46 -39.97
N CYS A 55 -5.15 -6.99 -39.82
CA CYS A 55 -5.91 -6.89 -38.57
C CYS A 55 -5.18 -7.58 -37.40
N LEU A 56 -4.60 -8.77 -37.66
CA LEU A 56 -3.81 -9.50 -36.68
C LEU A 56 -2.54 -8.74 -36.28
N LEU A 57 -1.84 -8.12 -37.25
CA LEU A 57 -0.62 -7.37 -36.98
C LEU A 57 -0.91 -6.13 -36.12
N VAL A 58 -1.95 -5.37 -36.48
CA VAL A 58 -2.36 -4.19 -35.71
C VAL A 58 -2.82 -4.58 -34.31
N SER A 59 -3.71 -5.57 -34.18
CA SER A 59 -4.22 -6.03 -32.88
C SER A 59 -3.12 -6.61 -31.99
N SER A 60 -2.19 -7.40 -32.55
CA SER A 60 -1.04 -7.95 -31.83
C SER A 60 -0.10 -6.85 -31.33
N SER A 61 0.15 -5.81 -32.12
CA SER A 61 0.98 -4.66 -31.70
C SER A 61 0.40 -3.94 -30.48
N ILE A 62 -0.92 -3.76 -30.42
CA ILE A 62 -1.62 -3.13 -29.29
C ILE A 62 -1.54 -4.02 -28.05
N LEU A 63 -1.76 -5.34 -28.21
CA LEU A 63 -1.65 -6.31 -27.12
C LEU A 63 -0.25 -6.36 -26.51
N LEU A 64 0.80 -6.27 -27.34
CA LEU A 64 2.19 -6.23 -26.89
C LEU A 64 2.48 -5.01 -26.01
N VAL A 65 2.02 -3.82 -26.43
CA VAL A 65 2.19 -2.59 -25.64
C VAL A 65 1.49 -2.72 -24.29
N GLU A 66 0.24 -3.21 -24.28
CA GLU A 66 -0.48 -3.35 -23.02
C GLU A 66 0.14 -4.41 -22.09
N LEU A 67 0.60 -5.53 -22.66
CA LEU A 67 1.32 -6.54 -21.91
C LEU A 67 2.57 -5.94 -21.26
N GLY A 68 3.34 -5.14 -22.01
CA GLY A 68 4.50 -4.41 -21.50
C GLY A 68 4.14 -3.49 -20.33
N ILE A 69 3.08 -2.69 -20.46
CA ILE A 69 2.63 -1.78 -19.38
C ILE A 69 2.15 -2.57 -18.15
N ARG A 70 1.44 -3.69 -18.33
CA ARG A 70 1.00 -4.55 -17.21
C ARG A 70 2.19 -5.18 -16.48
N VAL A 71 3.15 -5.73 -17.23
CA VAL A 71 4.38 -6.30 -16.67
C VAL A 71 5.15 -5.21 -15.93
N TYR A 72 5.37 -4.05 -16.54
CA TYR A 72 6.06 -2.93 -15.90
C TYR A 72 5.39 -2.49 -14.60
N ARG A 73 4.06 -2.31 -14.59
CA ARG A 73 3.31 -1.95 -13.38
C ARG A 73 3.43 -3.00 -12.29
N ARG A 74 3.32 -4.28 -12.64
CA ARG A 74 3.45 -5.39 -11.69
C ARG A 74 4.86 -5.46 -11.09
N VAL A 75 5.87 -5.35 -11.94
CA VAL A 75 7.28 -5.35 -11.53
C VAL A 75 7.55 -4.15 -10.62
N ARG A 76 7.15 -2.94 -11.03
CA ARG A 76 7.31 -1.72 -10.23
C ARG A 76 6.62 -1.81 -8.88
N ALA A 77 5.38 -2.30 -8.83
CA ALA A 77 4.65 -2.48 -7.58
C ALA A 77 5.35 -3.46 -6.64
N HIS A 78 5.88 -4.56 -7.18
CA HIS A 78 6.63 -5.55 -6.40
C HIS A 78 7.93 -4.98 -5.82
N TYR A 79 8.70 -4.25 -6.62
CA TYR A 79 9.92 -3.59 -6.16
C TYR A 79 9.63 -2.47 -5.17
N ALA A 80 8.62 -1.63 -5.43
CA ALA A 80 8.23 -0.54 -4.52
C ALA A 80 7.78 -1.08 -3.16
N GLY A 81 6.99 -2.17 -3.14
CA GLY A 81 6.60 -2.82 -1.89
C GLY A 81 7.80 -3.37 -1.12
N ARG A 82 8.75 -4.04 -1.81
CA ARG A 82 9.99 -4.51 -1.16
C ARG A 82 10.82 -3.37 -0.59
N TRP A 83 10.98 -2.29 -1.35
CA TRP A 83 11.72 -1.12 -0.92
C TRP A 83 11.08 -0.46 0.31
N LEU A 84 9.75 -0.28 0.32
CA LEU A 84 9.03 0.29 1.46
C LEU A 84 9.22 -0.56 2.72
N ARG A 85 9.08 -1.90 2.60
CA ARG A 85 9.32 -2.81 3.73
C ARG A 85 10.72 -2.68 4.32
N GLN A 86 11.71 -2.62 3.44
CA GLN A 86 13.11 -2.46 3.86
C GLN A 86 13.32 -1.09 4.52
N HIS A 87 12.76 -0.03 3.94
CA HIS A 87 12.84 1.32 4.48
C HIS A 87 12.23 1.42 5.89
N ILE A 88 11.06 0.80 6.12
CA ILE A 88 10.42 0.72 7.44
C ILE A 88 11.36 0.04 8.45
N ARG A 89 11.94 -1.11 8.10
CA ARG A 89 12.85 -1.84 9.00
C ARG A 89 14.12 -1.05 9.31
N GLU A 90 14.69 -0.38 8.32
CA GLU A 90 15.85 0.50 8.50
C GLU A 90 15.51 1.69 9.40
N HIS A 91 14.31 2.28 9.24
CA HIS A 91 13.83 3.38 10.07
C HIS A 91 13.58 2.95 11.51
N LEU A 92 12.98 1.78 11.74
CA LEU A 92 12.78 1.21 13.08
C LEU A 92 14.10 1.03 13.85
N ASN A 93 15.18 0.71 13.15
CA ASN A 93 16.52 0.61 13.76
C ASN A 93 17.16 1.97 14.07
N ARG A 94 16.62 3.07 13.54
CA ARG A 94 17.19 4.43 13.62
C ARG A 94 16.18 5.45 14.16
N LEU A 95 15.28 5.01 15.03
CA LEU A 95 14.27 5.87 15.65
C LEU A 95 14.91 6.92 16.56
N ASP A 96 14.48 8.17 16.42
CA ASP A 96 14.83 9.24 17.36
C ASP A 96 14.08 9.07 18.70
N VAL A 97 14.58 9.71 19.76
CA VAL A 97 13.98 9.70 21.12
C VAL A 97 12.51 10.10 21.07
N SER A 98 12.15 11.10 20.26
CA SER A 98 10.77 11.56 20.12
C SER A 98 9.88 10.55 19.41
N GLU A 99 10.39 9.86 18.39
CA GLU A 99 9.66 8.83 17.65
C GLU A 99 9.45 7.58 18.51
N LYS A 100 10.49 7.15 19.25
CA LYS A 100 10.37 6.08 20.25
C LYS A 100 9.28 6.39 21.26
N ALA A 101 9.24 7.62 21.78
CA ALA A 101 8.20 8.04 22.71
C ALA A 101 6.79 7.92 22.12
N VAL A 102 6.60 8.22 20.82
CA VAL A 102 5.31 8.05 20.14
C VAL A 102 4.95 6.57 20.02
N LEU A 103 5.90 5.72 19.61
CA LEU A 103 5.65 4.28 19.47
C LEU A 103 5.32 3.60 20.81
N ARG A 104 5.93 4.06 21.92
CA ARG A 104 5.58 3.58 23.28
C ARG A 104 4.12 3.78 23.66
N GLU A 105 3.45 4.80 23.10
CA GLU A 105 2.02 5.02 23.37
C GLU A 105 1.14 3.87 22.87
N PHE A 106 1.55 3.17 21.80
CA PHE A 106 0.83 1.98 21.31
C PHE A 106 0.95 0.81 22.28
N PHE A 107 2.12 0.64 22.91
CA PHE A 107 2.33 -0.36 23.97
C PHE A 107 1.51 -0.02 25.22
N LEU A 108 1.51 1.26 25.63
CA LEU A 108 0.73 1.72 26.78
C LEU A 108 -0.78 1.55 26.57
N ALA A 109 -1.27 1.86 25.37
CA ALA A 109 -2.68 1.70 25.02
C ALA A 109 -3.07 0.23 24.78
N SER A 110 -2.09 -0.67 24.61
CA SER A 110 -2.31 -2.06 24.19
C SER A 110 -3.22 -2.17 22.96
N ALA A 111 -3.09 -1.22 22.04
CA ALA A 111 -3.98 -1.05 20.90
C ALA A 111 -3.18 -0.74 19.63
N ARG A 112 -3.62 -1.32 18.50
CA ARG A 112 -3.00 -1.07 17.18
C ARG A 112 -3.28 0.33 16.66
N THR A 113 -4.36 0.97 17.11
CA THR A 113 -4.82 2.28 16.65
C THR A 113 -4.98 3.24 17.81
N ILE A 114 -4.37 4.42 17.71
CA ILE A 114 -4.49 5.50 18.69
C ILE A 114 -4.75 6.85 17.98
N LYS A 115 -5.25 7.82 18.75
CA LYS A 115 -5.50 9.18 18.25
C LYS A 115 -4.24 10.02 18.41
N LEU A 116 -3.65 10.48 17.30
CA LEU A 116 -2.43 11.30 17.30
C LEU A 116 -2.57 12.56 16.42
N PRO A 117 -1.94 13.67 16.81
CA PRO A 117 -1.82 14.87 15.97
C PRO A 117 -0.76 14.66 14.87
N ILE A 118 -1.18 14.68 13.61
CA ILE A 118 -0.29 14.35 12.48
C ILE A 118 0.74 15.45 12.17
N GLU A 119 0.49 16.69 12.61
CA GLU A 119 1.39 17.81 12.40
C GLU A 119 2.57 17.83 13.38
N GLN A 120 2.59 16.94 14.38
CA GLN A 120 3.74 16.82 15.27
C GLN A 120 4.92 16.19 14.51
N PRO A 121 6.15 16.73 14.62
CA PRO A 121 7.30 16.27 13.84
C PRO A 121 7.56 14.76 13.96
N ALA A 122 7.49 14.21 15.18
CA ALA A 122 7.69 12.79 15.41
C ALA A 122 6.61 11.91 14.76
N VAL A 123 5.34 12.36 14.79
CA VAL A 123 4.22 11.62 14.17
C VAL A 123 4.31 11.70 12.66
N SER A 124 4.56 12.89 12.10
CA SER A 124 4.74 13.10 10.68
C SER A 124 5.93 12.32 10.12
N SER A 125 7.06 12.29 10.84
CA SER A 125 8.24 11.50 10.47
C SER A 125 7.91 10.01 10.36
N LEU A 126 7.25 9.45 11.37
CA LEU A 126 6.82 8.05 11.38
C LEU A 126 5.79 7.73 10.27
N MET A 127 4.89 8.66 9.96
CA MET A 127 3.95 8.50 8.84
C MET A 127 4.66 8.53 7.48
N ASN A 128 5.60 9.46 7.29
CA ASN A 128 6.38 9.58 6.06
C ASN A 128 7.27 8.36 5.82
N ALA A 129 7.80 7.76 6.88
CA ALA A 129 8.57 6.52 6.82
C ALA A 129 7.71 5.27 6.54
N GLY A 130 6.37 5.37 6.60
CA GLY A 130 5.46 4.24 6.47
C GLY A 130 5.38 3.35 7.71
N VAL A 131 5.90 3.82 8.86
CA VAL A 131 5.78 3.13 10.15
C VAL A 131 4.36 3.24 10.68
N LEU A 132 3.75 4.41 10.48
CA LEU A 132 2.38 4.72 10.86
C LEU A 132 1.50 4.96 9.62
N GLU A 133 0.26 4.47 9.68
CA GLU A 133 -0.74 4.63 8.65
C GLU A 133 -2.00 5.28 9.22
N GLN A 134 -2.62 6.15 8.43
CA GLN A 134 -3.88 6.79 8.83
C GLN A 134 -5.03 5.80 8.62
N SER A 135 -5.70 5.41 9.72
CA SER A 135 -6.81 4.45 9.68
C SER A 135 -8.18 5.10 9.47
N SER A 136 -8.30 6.41 9.68
CA SER A 136 -9.55 7.18 9.49
C SER A 136 -9.29 8.52 8.81
N THR A 137 -10.14 8.84 7.83
CA THR A 137 -10.19 10.17 7.18
C THR A 137 -10.91 11.21 8.03
N LEU A 138 -11.74 10.78 8.99
CA LEU A 138 -12.36 11.65 9.97
C LEU A 138 -11.35 12.01 11.06
N GLY A 139 -11.00 13.29 11.12
CA GLY A 139 -10.14 13.87 12.15
C GLY A 139 -10.86 14.97 12.93
N SER A 140 -10.30 15.33 14.08
CA SER A 140 -10.78 16.45 14.90
C SER A 140 -9.67 17.49 15.04
N ARG A 141 -9.99 18.75 14.80
CA ARG A 141 -9.02 19.85 14.92
C ARG A 141 -8.90 20.26 16.39
N THR A 142 -7.68 20.30 16.89
CA THR A 142 -7.40 20.64 18.31
C THR A 142 -6.31 21.69 18.41
N THR A 143 -6.05 22.15 19.65
CA THR A 143 -4.99 23.13 19.94
C THR A 143 -3.57 22.62 19.71
N VAL A 144 -3.42 21.30 19.51
CA VAL A 144 -2.13 20.61 19.30
C VAL A 144 -1.93 20.19 17.84
N GLY A 145 -2.95 20.40 17.00
CA GLY A 145 -3.00 19.95 15.61
C GLY A 145 -4.30 19.24 15.27
N SER A 146 -4.40 18.75 14.05
CA SER A 146 -5.48 17.88 13.59
C SER A 146 -5.19 16.45 14.05
N ILE A 147 -6.04 15.94 14.94
CA ILE A 147 -5.95 14.59 15.46
C ILE A 147 -6.63 13.65 14.48
N PHE A 148 -5.92 12.59 14.12
CA PHE A 148 -6.46 11.48 13.34
C PHE A 148 -6.26 10.16 14.08
N SER A 149 -7.09 9.17 13.74
CA SER A 149 -6.81 7.79 14.13
C SER A 149 -5.67 7.28 13.26
N VAL A 150 -4.59 6.88 13.92
CA VAL A 150 -3.36 6.39 13.31
C VAL A 150 -3.09 5.00 13.84
N SER A 151 -2.71 4.09 12.95
CA SER A 151 -2.40 2.70 13.25
C SER A 151 -0.97 2.36 12.87
N LEU A 152 -0.41 1.32 13.49
CA LEU A 152 0.82 0.69 13.02
C LEU A 152 0.58 0.06 11.64
N SER A 153 1.52 0.25 10.71
CA SER A 153 1.52 -0.49 9.44
C SER A 153 1.74 -1.99 9.69
N ASP A 154 1.26 -2.85 8.80
CA ASP A 154 1.39 -4.31 8.94
C ASP A 154 2.85 -4.75 9.15
N GLU A 155 3.78 -4.09 8.45
CA GLU A 155 5.21 -4.40 8.53
C GLU A 155 5.83 -3.93 9.84
N THR A 156 5.36 -2.79 10.36
CA THR A 156 5.77 -2.30 11.68
C THR A 156 5.27 -3.24 12.75
N GLU A 157 3.99 -3.61 12.74
CA GLU A 157 3.42 -4.54 13.71
C GLU A 157 4.19 -5.88 13.74
N ALA A 158 4.61 -6.38 12.58
CA ALA A 158 5.37 -7.63 12.48
C ALA A 158 6.83 -7.56 12.96
N HIS A 159 7.45 -6.37 12.98
CA HIS A 159 8.89 -6.21 13.29
C HIS A 159 9.17 -5.31 14.49
N LEU A 160 8.16 -4.64 15.03
CA LEU A 160 8.29 -3.75 16.17
C LEU A 160 8.43 -4.56 17.45
N ASN A 161 9.66 -4.61 17.95
CA ASN A 161 10.00 -5.23 19.22
C ASN A 161 10.20 -4.18 20.33
N PRO A 162 9.98 -4.56 21.61
CA PRO A 162 10.27 -3.75 22.80
C PRO A 162 11.68 -3.14 22.83
N GLU A 163 12.67 -3.79 22.22
CA GLU A 163 14.04 -3.29 22.11
C GLU A 163 14.16 -2.01 21.28
N HIS A 164 13.37 -1.86 20.20
CA HIS A 164 13.43 -0.67 19.35
C HIS A 164 13.01 0.61 20.08
N VAL A 165 12.19 0.45 21.12
CA VAL A 165 11.61 1.53 21.93
C VAL A 165 12.15 1.57 23.35
N ASP A 166 13.23 0.84 23.66
CA ASP A 166 13.91 0.83 24.96
C ASP A 166 13.00 0.45 26.15
N ILE A 167 12.04 -0.46 25.93
CA ILE A 167 11.12 -0.96 26.98
C ILE A 167 11.26 -2.46 27.27
N ASP A 168 12.22 -3.15 26.63
CA ASP A 168 12.51 -4.58 26.76
C ASP A 168 12.52 -5.07 28.22
N LYS A 169 13.14 -4.30 29.12
CA LYS A 169 13.28 -4.62 30.54
C LYS A 169 11.97 -4.60 31.34
N PHE A 170 10.94 -3.99 30.77
CA PHE A 170 9.66 -3.75 31.43
C PHE A 170 8.53 -4.62 30.90
N VAL A 171 8.81 -5.43 29.88
CA VAL A 171 7.77 -6.23 29.24
C VAL A 171 7.63 -7.59 29.92
N LEU A 172 6.43 -7.86 30.40
CA LEU A 172 5.99 -9.17 30.85
C LEU A 172 5.48 -9.92 29.61
N HIS A 173 6.13 -11.04 29.27
CA HIS A 173 5.60 -11.96 28.28
C HIS A 173 4.35 -12.62 28.84
N THR A 174 3.23 -12.53 28.12
CA THR A 174 2.03 -13.31 28.39
C THR A 174 1.67 -14.08 27.13
N ASP A 175 1.19 -15.32 27.31
CA ASP A 175 1.10 -16.43 26.35
C ASP A 175 0.37 -16.15 25.01
N ASP A 176 -0.21 -14.97 24.82
CA ASP A 176 -1.02 -14.58 23.64
C ASP A 176 -0.27 -13.70 22.61
N GLY A 177 1.06 -13.57 22.72
CA GLY A 177 1.86 -12.78 21.78
C GLY A 177 1.62 -11.26 21.86
N LYS A 178 0.99 -10.79 22.95
CA LYS A 178 0.82 -9.37 23.26
C LYS A 178 1.81 -8.94 24.33
N TRP A 179 2.36 -7.74 24.16
CA TRP A 179 3.30 -7.15 25.08
C TRP A 179 2.56 -6.44 26.22
N TYR A 180 2.79 -6.87 27.46
CA TYR A 180 2.25 -6.19 28.63
C TYR A 180 3.38 -5.51 29.41
N LEU A 181 3.20 -4.24 29.75
CA LEU A 181 4.15 -3.51 30.59
C LEU A 181 3.87 -3.80 32.07
N ASN A 182 4.91 -4.12 32.84
CA ASN A 182 4.84 -4.13 34.30
C ASN A 182 4.54 -2.72 34.85
N GLU A 183 4.17 -2.62 36.13
CA GLU A 183 3.81 -1.33 36.74
C GLU A 183 4.95 -0.29 36.63
N GLU A 184 6.20 -0.73 36.82
CA GLU A 184 7.39 0.11 36.66
C GLU A 184 7.54 0.65 35.24
N GLY A 185 7.31 -0.21 34.24
CA GLY A 185 7.33 0.11 32.82
C GLY A 185 6.25 1.10 32.42
N GLN A 186 5.04 0.89 32.92
CA GLN A 186 3.95 1.84 32.71
C GLN A 186 4.32 3.21 33.26
N GLN A 187 4.83 3.29 34.49
CA GLN A 187 5.29 4.55 35.07
C GLN A 187 6.45 5.17 34.30
N TRP A 188 7.39 4.35 33.83
CA TRP A 188 8.52 4.83 33.03
C TRP A 188 8.05 5.41 31.69
N VAL A 189 7.14 4.72 30.98
CA VAL A 189 6.55 5.24 29.74
C VAL A 189 5.77 6.53 30.02
N LEU A 190 4.99 6.58 31.10
CA LEU A 190 4.25 7.78 31.51
C LEU A 190 5.15 9.00 31.79
N ASN A 191 6.35 8.76 32.32
CA ASN A 191 7.36 9.81 32.55
C ASN A 191 8.10 10.22 31.27
N ASN A 192 8.17 9.34 30.27
CA ASN A 192 8.90 9.55 29.00
C ASN A 192 7.95 9.74 27.80
N ARG A 193 6.73 10.22 28.04
CA ARG A 193 5.73 10.45 26.98
C ARG A 193 6.14 11.60 26.06
N PRO A 194 5.64 11.60 24.81
CA PRO A 194 5.80 12.74 23.92
C PRO A 194 5.28 14.03 24.58
N SER A 195 6.03 15.13 24.40
CA SER A 195 5.74 16.43 25.03
C SER A 195 4.32 16.96 24.73
N PHE A 196 3.75 16.57 23.59
CA PHE A 196 2.42 16.96 23.15
C PHE A 196 1.29 16.15 23.81
N MET A 197 1.55 14.95 24.35
CA MET A 197 0.51 14.05 24.88
C MET A 197 -0.27 14.66 26.05
N ARG A 198 0.40 15.41 26.93
CA ARG A 198 -0.27 16.08 28.05
C ARG A 198 -1.31 17.10 27.59
N LYS A 199 -0.99 17.87 26.54
CA LYS A 199 -1.93 18.84 25.95
C LYS A 199 -3.07 18.12 25.22
N LEU A 200 -2.73 17.05 24.50
CA LEU A 200 -3.67 16.22 23.76
C LEU A 200 -4.73 15.62 24.68
N GLN A 201 -4.31 14.95 25.76
CA GLN A 201 -5.22 14.32 26.72
C GLN A 201 -6.12 15.33 27.42
N ARG A 202 -5.59 16.50 27.80
CA ARG A 202 -6.42 17.57 28.37
C ARG A 202 -7.53 17.98 27.40
N HIS A 203 -7.22 18.11 26.11
CA HIS A 203 -8.22 18.49 25.11
C HIS A 203 -9.24 17.38 24.85
N LEU A 204 -8.79 16.13 24.73
CA LEU A 204 -9.69 14.97 24.56
C LEU A 204 -10.62 14.80 25.76
N ALA A 205 -10.11 14.98 26.99
CA ALA A 205 -10.92 14.92 28.20
C ALA A 205 -12.04 15.97 28.21
N ILE A 206 -11.73 17.20 27.79
CA ILE A 206 -12.73 18.29 27.64
C ILE A 206 -13.78 17.92 26.59
N MET A 207 -13.37 17.39 25.43
CA MET A 207 -14.29 17.01 24.34
C MET A 207 -15.19 15.82 24.70
N GLU A 208 -14.67 14.86 25.47
CA GLU A 208 -15.41 13.67 25.91
C GLU A 208 -16.25 13.92 27.17
N GLY A 209 -16.24 15.14 27.72
CA GLY A 209 -16.97 15.49 28.95
C GLY A 209 -16.45 14.76 30.20
N ARG A 210 -15.24 14.19 30.13
CA ARG A 210 -14.60 13.48 31.23
C ARG A 210 -13.80 14.49 32.06
N PHE A 211 -14.44 15.07 33.06
CA PHE A 211 -13.77 15.85 34.09
C PHE A 211 -13.22 14.91 35.15
N TRP A 212 -11.91 14.99 35.43
CA TRP A 212 -11.26 14.38 36.59
C TRP A 212 -11.14 15.45 37.67
#